data_AF-A0A8J5M204-F1
#
_entry.id   AF-A0A8J5M204-F1
#
_cell.length_a   1.000
_cell.length_b   1.000
_cell.length_c   1.000
_cell.angle_alpha   90.00
_cell.angle_beta   90.00
_cell.angle_gamma   90.00
#
_symmetry.space_group_name_H-M   'P 1'
#
loop_
_entity.id
_entity.type
_entity.pdbx_description
1 polymer ?
#
loop_
_entity_poly.entity_id
_entity_poly.type
_entity_poly.pdbx_seq_one_letter_code
_entity_poly.pdbx_strand_id
1 'polypeptide(L)'
;MSLAEATMSADTGAAYASDSKGSKPRPRRKQKATVTRRKEEIEELEEEVKALQAQIAAFQKNAETAAKHSELEQDLLETSFIRQAVLQQHASHVNVQSALSRLTMTQSGAPHATSICLGTDLEARWKTLTEMKPIKLQAAQYYLKERGRYVDDTSAFSYYTRFMEEGGWYCSQIYDVVPFEGISSVKLVFDALQYYFSNMEIRVTECLGDVTIREDDGSSEPGISQCRFVSYLTSGPLLETNSIICSEFKEADDEYGDGGPVGIFTEDFVDQDDLYPYFPEERIRQDVS
;
A
#
# COMPACT_ATOMS: atom_id res chain seq x y z
N MET A 1 29.50 33.27 33.57
CA MET A 1 29.43 33.00 35.03
C MET A 1 30.04 31.62 35.23
N SER A 2 31.19 31.37 35.85
CA SER A 2 32.04 32.04 36.86
C SER A 2 33.50 31.60 36.57
N LEU A 3 34.45 32.50 36.29
CA LEU A 3 35.55 32.96 37.18
C LEU A 3 36.32 31.79 37.84
N ALA A 4 37.53 31.46 37.36
CA ALA A 4 38.86 31.96 37.81
C ALA A 4 39.34 31.22 39.07
N GLU A 5 40.60 30.79 39.26
CA GLU A 5 41.81 31.63 39.32
C GLU A 5 43.07 30.73 39.39
N ALA A 6 44.18 31.26 38.89
CA ALA A 6 45.53 30.75 39.06
C ALA A 6 46.13 31.25 40.38
N THR A 7 47.08 30.51 40.96
CA THR A 7 48.05 31.12 41.90
C THR A 7 49.41 30.41 41.85
N MET A 8 50.43 31.19 41.52
CA MET A 8 51.84 30.96 41.80
C MET A 8 52.20 31.54 43.18
N SER A 9 53.26 31.00 43.82
CA SER A 9 54.30 31.67 44.64
C SER A 9 54.84 30.65 45.65
N ALA A 10 56.08 30.15 45.57
CA ALA A 10 57.38 30.77 45.86
C ALA A 10 57.63 31.08 47.35
N ASP A 11 58.58 30.29 47.89
CA ASP A 11 59.80 30.70 48.63
C ASP A 11 59.86 30.74 50.18
N THR A 12 61.08 30.39 50.64
CA THR A 12 61.75 30.60 51.95
C THR A 12 61.29 29.74 53.15
N GLY A 13 62.12 29.23 54.05
CA GLY A 13 63.56 29.32 54.32
C GLY A 13 63.84 29.02 55.81
N ALA A 14 65.10 28.63 56.14
CA ALA A 14 65.71 28.48 57.49
C ALA A 14 65.37 27.20 58.31
N ALA A 15 66.22 26.59 59.14
CA ALA A 15 67.53 26.94 59.70
C ALA A 15 68.23 25.72 60.37
N TYR A 16 69.57 25.74 60.35
CA TYR A 16 70.60 25.18 61.27
C TYR A 16 70.35 23.93 62.14
N ALA A 17 71.25 22.93 62.03
CA ALA A 17 72.30 22.66 63.03
C ALA A 17 73.15 21.43 62.66
N SER A 18 74.44 21.55 62.92
CA SER A 18 75.51 20.58 62.70
C SER A 18 75.51 19.42 63.69
N ASP A 19 75.83 18.20 63.24
CA ASP A 19 76.66 17.30 64.04
C ASP A 19 77.58 16.45 63.16
N SER A 20 78.81 16.34 63.62
CA SER A 20 79.99 15.87 62.88
C SER A 20 80.37 14.46 63.30
N LYS A 21 80.29 13.46 62.40
CA LYS A 21 81.07 12.22 62.54
C LYS A 21 81.55 11.65 61.19
N GLY A 22 82.89 11.66 61.06
CA GLY A 22 83.78 10.87 60.21
C GLY A 22 83.24 10.19 58.93
N SER A 23 83.57 10.76 57.77
CA SER A 23 83.45 10.06 56.48
C SER A 23 84.82 9.59 55.97
N LYS A 24 84.92 8.28 55.70
CA LYS A 24 85.98 7.63 54.92
C LYS A 24 86.18 8.33 53.55
N PRO A 25 87.39 8.31 52.94
CA PRO A 25 87.61 8.95 51.65
C PRO A 25 86.76 8.27 50.57
N ARG A 26 85.83 9.02 49.97
CA ARG A 26 85.11 8.59 48.76
C ARG A 26 86.10 8.51 47.60
N PRO A 27 86.09 7.44 46.78
CA PRO A 27 86.98 7.34 45.63
C PRO A 27 86.66 8.47 44.64
N ARG A 28 87.71 9.11 44.12
CA ARG A 28 87.60 10.15 43.07
C ARG A 28 86.82 9.56 41.89
N ARG A 29 85.65 10.13 41.59
CA ARG A 29 84.91 9.85 40.35
C ARG A 29 85.82 10.27 39.18
N LYS A 30 86.33 9.32 38.41
CA LYS A 30 87.05 9.61 37.17
C LYS A 30 86.10 10.36 36.24
N GLN A 31 86.47 11.56 35.79
CA GLN A 31 85.75 12.25 34.73
C GLN A 31 85.87 11.40 33.46
N LYS A 32 84.72 10.99 32.90
CA LYS A 32 84.65 10.29 31.61
C LYS A 32 85.16 11.22 30.51
N ALA A 33 85.85 10.67 29.51
CA ALA A 33 86.32 11.42 28.34
C ALA A 33 85.13 12.01 27.55
N THR A 34 85.33 13.17 26.94
CA THR A 34 84.27 13.93 26.23
C THR A 34 83.60 13.12 25.12
N VAL A 35 84.35 12.23 24.46
CA VAL A 35 83.85 11.36 23.38
C VAL A 35 82.87 10.30 23.90
N THR A 36 83.13 9.69 25.05
CA THR A 36 82.22 8.69 25.63
C THR A 36 80.95 9.33 26.18
N ARG A 37 81.03 10.53 26.77
CA ARG A 37 79.81 11.29 27.15
C ARG A 37 78.93 11.61 25.94
N ARG A 38 79.51 12.11 24.84
CA ARG A 38 78.74 12.41 23.62
C ARG A 38 78.11 11.18 22.98
N LYS A 39 78.77 10.02 23.03
CA LYS A 39 78.22 8.76 22.52
C LYS A 39 77.04 8.28 23.36
N GLU A 40 77.15 8.36 24.69
CA GLU A 40 76.05 8.08 25.62
C GLU A 40 74.87 9.04 25.38
N GLU A 41 75.14 10.33 25.16
CA GLU A 41 74.13 11.36 24.84
C GLU A 41 73.41 11.10 23.51
N ILE A 42 74.14 10.64 22.48
CA ILE A 42 73.54 10.28 21.19
C ILE A 42 72.64 9.05 21.33
N GLU A 43 73.08 8.03 22.07
CA GLU A 43 72.31 6.80 22.30
C GLU A 43 71.03 7.09 23.12
N GLU A 44 71.11 7.98 24.11
CA GLU A 44 69.95 8.44 24.89
C GLU A 44 68.96 9.22 24.03
N LEU A 45 69.45 10.13 23.18
CA LEU A 45 68.61 10.87 22.22
C LEU A 45 68.01 9.96 21.14
N GLU A 46 68.72 8.93 20.67
CA GLU A 46 68.19 7.95 19.72
C GLU A 46 67.04 7.12 20.32
N GLU A 47 67.16 6.71 21.59
CA GLU A 47 66.08 6.04 22.31
C GLU A 47 64.88 6.99 22.55
N GLU A 48 65.14 8.27 22.86
CA GLU A 48 64.10 9.28 23.00
C GLU A 48 63.37 9.52 21.67
N VAL A 49 64.10 9.59 20.55
CA VAL A 49 63.50 9.70 19.21
C VAL A 49 62.64 8.49 18.88
N LYS A 50 63.09 7.26 19.19
CA LYS A 50 62.28 6.05 19.01
C LYS A 50 61.02 6.07 19.87
N ALA A 51 61.13 6.50 21.12
CA ALA A 51 60.00 6.61 22.03
C ALA A 51 58.98 7.65 21.54
N LEU A 52 59.44 8.80 21.06
CA LEU A 52 58.59 9.84 20.47
C LEU A 52 57.94 9.37 19.16
N GLN A 53 58.66 8.66 18.31
CA GLN A 53 58.09 8.06 17.09
C GLN A 53 56.98 7.04 17.42
N ALA A 54 57.18 6.22 18.45
CA ALA A 54 56.15 5.29 18.91
C ALA A 54 54.92 6.02 19.47
N GLN A 55 55.11 7.12 20.20
CA GLN A 55 54.00 7.96 20.67
C GLN A 55 53.23 8.61 19.53
N ILE A 56 53.93 9.16 18.52
CA ILE A 56 53.30 9.75 17.34
C ILE A 56 52.47 8.70 16.60
N ALA A 57 53.00 7.49 16.39
CA ALA A 57 52.26 6.41 15.74
C ALA A 57 51.01 6.00 16.54
N ALA A 58 51.09 5.97 17.88
CA ALA A 58 49.94 5.71 18.73
C ALA A 58 48.88 6.83 18.65
N PHE A 59 49.31 8.10 18.64
CA PHE A 59 48.39 9.24 18.48
C PHE A 59 47.73 9.26 17.11
N GLN A 60 48.46 8.96 16.04
CA GLN A 60 47.91 8.84 14.69
C GLN A 60 46.85 7.74 14.60
N LYS A 61 47.15 6.54 15.14
CA LYS A 61 46.19 5.43 15.18
C LYS A 61 44.93 5.80 15.96
N ASN A 62 45.08 6.46 17.11
CA ASN A 62 43.94 6.89 17.92
C ASN A 62 43.09 7.95 17.19
N ALA A 63 43.73 8.89 16.49
CA ALA A 63 43.04 9.88 15.67
C ALA A 63 42.26 9.24 14.52
N GLU A 64 42.84 8.25 13.82
CA GLU A 64 42.14 7.49 12.78
C GLU A 64 40.94 6.71 13.32
N THR A 65 41.08 6.07 14.50
CA THR A 65 39.95 5.37 15.13
C THR A 65 38.85 6.32 15.57
N ALA A 66 39.19 7.50 16.07
CA ALA A 66 38.22 8.52 16.47
C ALA A 66 37.48 9.10 15.26
N ALA A 67 38.18 9.34 14.15
CA ALA A 67 37.58 9.77 12.89
C ALA A 67 36.59 8.74 12.35
N LYS A 68 36.98 7.45 12.31
CA LYS A 68 36.08 6.35 11.89
C LYS A 68 34.86 6.20 12.80
N HIS A 69 35.03 6.38 14.11
CA HIS A 69 33.91 6.34 15.06
C HIS A 69 32.94 7.50 14.84
N SER A 70 33.47 8.71 14.62
CA SER A 70 32.67 9.90 14.31
C SER A 70 31.91 9.77 12.99
N GLU A 71 32.53 9.19 11.96
CA GLU A 71 31.89 8.91 10.66
C GLU A 71 30.76 7.89 10.84
N LEU A 72 31.01 6.80 11.57
CA LEU A 72 30.00 5.78 11.84
C LEU A 72 28.83 6.32 12.68
N GLU A 73 29.09 7.21 13.64
CA GLU A 73 28.04 7.91 14.38
C GLU A 73 27.20 8.81 13.48
N GLN A 74 27.81 9.53 12.54
CA GLN A 74 27.10 10.34 11.55
C GLN A 74 26.22 9.46 10.65
N ASP A 75 26.77 8.37 10.12
CA ASP A 75 26.03 7.41 9.29
C ASP A 75 24.82 6.82 10.03
N LEU A 76 24.99 6.48 11.32
CA LEU A 76 23.90 5.98 12.16
C LEU A 76 22.81 7.03 12.35
N LEU A 77 23.18 8.28 12.60
CA LEU A 77 22.24 9.38 12.73
C LEU A 77 21.48 9.62 11.42
N GLU A 78 22.18 9.69 10.28
CA GLU A 78 21.56 9.86 8.96
C GLU A 78 20.62 8.70 8.63
N THR A 79 21.04 7.46 8.88
CA THR A 79 20.22 6.27 8.68
C THR A 79 18.97 6.31 9.56
N SER A 80 19.11 6.72 10.82
CA SER A 80 17.97 6.84 11.75
C SER A 80 16.98 7.91 11.29
N PHE A 81 17.47 9.03 10.75
CA PHE A 81 16.65 10.11 10.23
C PHE A 81 15.87 9.66 8.98
N ILE A 82 16.54 9.01 8.02
CA ILE A 82 15.88 8.48 6.82
C ILE A 82 14.81 7.46 7.20
N ARG A 83 15.13 6.54 8.12
CA ARG A 83 14.16 5.55 8.62
C ARG A 83 12.94 6.23 9.23
N GLN A 84 13.14 7.26 10.05
CA GLN A 84 12.05 8.01 10.66
C GLN A 84 11.17 8.71 9.60
N ALA A 85 11.78 9.31 8.59
CA ALA A 85 11.05 9.95 7.49
C ALA A 85 10.21 8.93 6.70
N VAL A 86 10.77 7.75 6.39
CA VAL A 86 10.06 6.66 5.72
C VAL A 86 8.87 6.17 6.55
N LEU A 87 9.05 6.00 7.87
CA LEU A 87 7.96 5.61 8.78
C LEU A 87 6.84 6.66 8.82
N GLN A 88 7.18 7.95 8.83
CA GLN A 88 6.20 9.03 8.78
C GLN A 88 5.42 9.03 7.46
N GLN A 89 6.09 8.78 6.34
CA GLN A 89 5.44 8.65 5.03
C GLN A 89 4.49 7.46 4.99
N HIS A 90 4.91 6.29 5.49
CA HIS A 90 4.04 5.12 5.60
C HIS A 90 2.81 5.41 6.47
N ALA A 91 2.98 6.08 7.60
CA ALA A 91 1.86 6.46 8.46
C ALA A 91 0.87 7.39 7.74
N SER A 92 1.36 8.33 6.93
CA SER A 92 0.53 9.18 6.09
C SER A 92 -0.26 8.37 5.04
N HIS A 93 0.40 7.43 4.36
CA HIS A 93 -0.26 6.56 3.37
C HIS A 93 -1.37 5.72 4.02
N VAL A 94 -1.11 5.13 5.18
CA VAL A 94 -2.10 4.35 5.94
C VAL A 94 -3.27 5.23 6.38
N ASN A 95 -3.03 6.49 6.74
CA ASN A 95 -4.08 7.44 7.07
C ASN A 95 -5.00 7.71 5.86
N VAL A 96 -4.41 8.00 4.70
CA VAL A 96 -5.16 8.21 3.46
C VAL A 96 -5.95 6.96 3.08
N GLN A 97 -5.35 5.77 3.18
CA GLN A 97 -6.02 4.50 2.92
C GLN A 97 -7.22 4.30 3.86
N SER A 98 -7.07 4.58 5.15
CA SER A 98 -8.16 4.51 6.13
C SER A 98 -9.30 5.49 5.80
N ALA A 99 -8.97 6.72 5.39
CA ALA A 99 -9.96 7.70 4.98
C ALA A 99 -10.73 7.27 3.72
N LEU A 100 -10.03 6.74 2.71
CA LEU A 100 -10.63 6.24 1.48
C LEU A 100 -11.52 5.01 1.73
N SER A 101 -11.08 4.06 2.56
CA SER A 101 -11.91 2.91 2.93
C SER A 101 -13.23 3.35 3.56
N ARG A 102 -13.21 4.34 4.46
CA ARG A 102 -14.44 4.88 5.06
C ARG A 102 -15.32 5.62 4.04
N LEU A 103 -14.72 6.31 3.07
CA LEU A 103 -15.48 6.96 1.99
C LEU A 103 -16.20 5.92 1.13
N THR A 104 -15.54 4.83 0.78
CA THR A 104 -16.15 3.72 0.05
C THR A 104 -17.31 3.09 0.82
N MET A 105 -17.22 3.01 2.16
CA MET A 105 -18.31 2.48 3.00
C MET A 105 -19.53 3.42 3.10
N THR A 106 -19.36 4.71 2.81
CA THR A 106 -20.42 5.73 2.94
C THR A 106 -21.06 6.09 1.60
N GLN A 107 -20.44 5.72 0.48
CA GLN A 107 -21.04 5.82 -0.84
C GLN A 107 -21.90 4.58 -1.09
N SER A 108 -23.19 4.81 -1.31
CA SER A 108 -24.15 3.76 -1.61
C SER A 108 -24.14 3.44 -3.11
N GLY A 109 -24.08 2.15 -3.45
CA GLY A 109 -24.10 1.66 -4.84
C GLY A 109 -22.81 1.86 -5.64
N ALA A 110 -22.80 1.41 -6.90
CA ALA A 110 -21.70 1.69 -7.82
C ALA A 110 -21.65 3.20 -8.14
N PRO A 111 -20.46 3.83 -8.30
CA PRO A 111 -20.36 5.27 -8.61
C PRO A 111 -21.05 5.71 -9.91
N HIS A 112 -21.36 4.76 -10.78
CA HIS A 112 -22.05 4.96 -12.04
C HIS A 112 -23.49 4.43 -12.04
N ALA A 113 -23.97 3.90 -10.92
CA ALA A 113 -25.37 3.50 -10.78
C ALA A 113 -26.25 4.74 -10.92
N THR A 114 -27.33 4.61 -11.69
CA THR A 114 -28.29 5.69 -11.88
C THR A 114 -29.67 5.13 -11.64
N SER A 115 -30.55 5.92 -11.04
CA SER A 115 -31.87 5.42 -10.71
C SER A 115 -32.66 5.00 -11.96
N ILE A 116 -33.25 3.82 -11.91
CA ILE A 116 -34.02 3.18 -12.98
C ILE A 116 -35.46 3.01 -12.51
N CYS A 117 -36.37 3.75 -13.15
CA CYS A 117 -37.80 3.63 -12.92
C CYS A 117 -38.50 3.18 -14.20
N LEU A 118 -39.21 2.06 -14.14
CA LEU A 118 -39.87 1.44 -15.28
C LEU A 118 -41.38 1.39 -15.07
N GLY A 119 -42.13 1.88 -16.08
CA GLY A 119 -43.59 1.88 -16.07
C GLY A 119 -44.20 0.56 -16.57
N THR A 120 -45.53 0.53 -16.63
CA THR A 120 -46.33 -0.61 -17.12
C THR A 120 -46.44 -0.69 -18.65
N ASP A 121 -46.23 0.42 -19.36
CA ASP A 121 -46.31 0.46 -20.82
C ASP A 121 -45.03 -0.12 -21.43
N LEU A 122 -45.18 -1.23 -22.18
CA LEU A 122 -44.04 -1.99 -22.70
C LEU A 122 -43.21 -1.20 -23.73
N GLU A 123 -43.85 -0.39 -24.59
CA GLU A 123 -43.15 0.38 -25.60
C GLU A 123 -42.30 1.50 -24.96
N ALA A 124 -42.90 2.27 -24.04
CA ALA A 124 -42.19 3.31 -23.30
C ALA A 124 -41.06 2.73 -22.43
N ARG A 125 -41.29 1.55 -21.84
CA ARG A 125 -40.29 0.81 -21.07
C ARG A 125 -39.07 0.46 -21.92
N TRP A 126 -39.26 -0.23 -23.04
CA TRP A 126 -38.16 -0.63 -23.93
C TRP A 126 -37.44 0.56 -24.54
N LYS A 127 -38.16 1.64 -24.83
CA LYS A 127 -37.56 2.91 -25.23
C LYS A 127 -36.62 3.46 -24.15
N THR A 128 -37.08 3.50 -22.90
CA THR A 128 -36.29 3.97 -21.75
C THR A 128 -35.02 3.15 -21.58
N LEU A 129 -35.15 1.81 -21.60
CA LEU A 129 -34.04 0.88 -21.49
C LEU A 129 -33.02 1.10 -22.63
N THR A 130 -33.49 1.17 -23.87
CA THR A 130 -32.63 1.38 -25.05
C THR A 130 -31.89 2.72 -24.98
N GLU A 131 -32.52 3.78 -24.49
CA GLU A 131 -31.88 5.08 -24.29
C GLU A 131 -30.83 5.05 -23.15
N MET A 132 -31.06 4.25 -22.10
CA MET A 132 -30.12 4.08 -20.99
C MET A 132 -28.89 3.24 -21.37
N LYS A 133 -29.05 2.26 -22.25
CA LYS A 133 -27.99 1.31 -22.65
C LYS A 133 -26.62 1.98 -22.91
N PRO A 134 -26.48 2.95 -23.85
CA PRO A 134 -25.19 3.56 -24.12
C PRO A 134 -24.62 4.34 -22.93
N ILE A 135 -25.48 4.94 -22.10
CA ILE A 135 -25.06 5.70 -20.91
C ILE A 135 -24.44 4.73 -19.87
N LYS A 136 -25.12 3.61 -19.59
CA LYS A 136 -24.65 2.58 -18.66
C LYS A 136 -23.33 1.97 -19.12
N LEU A 137 -23.24 1.59 -20.39
CA LEU A 137 -22.03 1.00 -20.97
C LEU A 137 -20.84 1.96 -20.90
N GLN A 138 -21.03 3.23 -21.28
CA GLN A 138 -19.96 4.22 -21.23
C GLN A 138 -19.47 4.46 -19.78
N ALA A 139 -20.39 4.55 -18.83
CA ALA A 139 -20.04 4.79 -17.44
C ALA A 139 -19.30 3.58 -16.82
N ALA A 140 -19.72 2.35 -17.16
CA ALA A 140 -19.04 1.13 -16.75
C ALA A 140 -17.63 1.01 -17.36
N GLN A 141 -17.47 1.29 -18.65
CA GLN A 141 -16.14 1.32 -19.33
C GLN A 141 -15.20 2.31 -18.65
N TYR A 142 -15.68 3.53 -18.41
CA TYR A 142 -14.90 4.56 -17.73
C TYR A 142 -14.50 4.12 -16.33
N TYR A 143 -15.45 3.60 -15.54
CA TYR A 143 -15.18 3.14 -14.19
C TYR A 143 -14.15 2.00 -14.16
N LEU A 144 -14.28 0.99 -15.01
CA LEU A 144 -13.34 -0.13 -15.07
C LEU A 144 -11.92 0.33 -15.45
N LYS A 145 -11.80 1.25 -16.41
CA LYS A 145 -10.51 1.84 -16.81
C LYS A 145 -9.85 2.62 -15.68
N GLU A 146 -10.60 3.45 -14.97
CA GLU A 146 -10.07 4.23 -13.85
C GLU A 146 -9.73 3.33 -12.65
N ARG A 147 -10.57 2.34 -12.36
CA ARG A 147 -10.38 1.39 -11.25
C ARG A 147 -9.18 0.48 -11.50
N GLY A 148 -8.98 0.06 -12.75
CA GLY A 148 -7.90 -0.83 -13.18
C GLY A 148 -6.59 -0.13 -13.53
N ARG A 149 -6.51 1.20 -13.52
CA ARG A 149 -5.34 1.98 -14.01
C ARG A 149 -3.97 1.51 -13.50
N TYR A 150 -3.90 0.98 -12.29
CA TYR A 150 -2.66 0.52 -11.66
C TYR A 150 -2.66 -0.98 -11.36
N VAL A 151 -3.62 -1.73 -11.90
CA VAL A 151 -3.71 -3.18 -11.82
C VAL A 151 -3.17 -3.76 -13.12
N ASP A 152 -2.39 -4.81 -13.03
CA ASP A 152 -1.89 -5.52 -14.20
C ASP A 152 -2.96 -6.47 -14.72
N ASP A 153 -3.54 -6.17 -15.89
CA ASP A 153 -4.61 -6.93 -16.51
C ASP A 153 -4.20 -8.34 -16.97
N THR A 154 -2.89 -8.64 -16.96
CA THR A 154 -2.37 -9.98 -17.29
C THR A 154 -2.20 -10.88 -16.07
N SER A 155 -2.27 -10.30 -14.87
CA SER A 155 -2.08 -11.01 -13.61
C SER A 155 -3.42 -11.17 -12.89
N ALA A 156 -3.66 -12.37 -12.33
CA ALA A 156 -4.85 -12.57 -11.51
C ALA A 156 -4.83 -11.62 -10.30
N PHE A 157 -5.91 -10.87 -10.11
CA PHE A 157 -6.05 -9.89 -9.04
C PHE A 157 -7.44 -9.99 -8.43
N SER A 158 -7.53 -9.78 -7.12
CA SER A 158 -8.82 -9.72 -6.42
C SER A 158 -8.79 -8.68 -5.31
N TYR A 159 -9.81 -7.83 -5.30
CA TYR A 159 -10.09 -6.89 -4.24
C TYR A 159 -11.50 -7.14 -3.72
N TYR A 160 -11.61 -7.32 -2.41
CA TYR A 160 -12.85 -7.69 -1.77
C TYR A 160 -13.07 -6.88 -0.49
N THR A 161 -14.21 -6.20 -0.40
CA THR A 161 -14.62 -5.47 0.81
C THR A 161 -16.07 -5.75 1.12
N ARG A 162 -16.37 -5.95 2.41
CA ARG A 162 -17.75 -5.97 2.95
C ARG A 162 -17.90 -4.88 3.99
N PHE A 163 -19.06 -4.25 4.00
CA PHE A 163 -19.41 -3.25 5.00
C PHE A 163 -20.92 -3.26 5.24
N MET A 164 -21.33 -2.64 6.34
CA MET A 164 -22.74 -2.32 6.56
C MET A 164 -22.90 -0.82 6.32
N GLU A 165 -23.89 -0.46 5.53
CA GLU A 165 -24.30 0.92 5.35
C GLU A 165 -25.00 1.45 6.63
N GLU A 166 -25.15 2.77 6.76
CA GLU A 166 -25.89 3.40 7.87
C GLU A 166 -27.33 2.89 8.00
N GLY A 167 -27.94 2.44 6.90
CA GLY A 167 -29.27 1.84 6.86
C GLY A 167 -29.35 0.38 7.35
N GLY A 168 -28.22 -0.23 7.71
CA GLY A 168 -28.17 -1.64 8.15
C GLY A 168 -28.09 -2.67 7.02
N TRP A 169 -27.98 -2.21 5.77
CA TRP A 169 -27.82 -3.07 4.60
C TRP A 169 -26.40 -3.63 4.52
N TYR A 170 -26.27 -4.91 4.20
CA TYR A 170 -24.98 -5.55 3.96
C TYR A 170 -24.56 -5.33 2.51
N CYS A 171 -23.45 -4.63 2.32
CA CYS A 171 -22.90 -4.33 1.02
C CYS A 171 -21.58 -5.08 0.84
N SER A 172 -21.31 -5.51 -0.40
CA SER A 172 -20.00 -6.01 -0.78
C SER A 172 -19.56 -5.39 -2.09
N GLN A 173 -18.30 -4.93 -2.13
CA GLN A 173 -17.66 -4.48 -3.35
C GLN A 173 -16.58 -5.49 -3.74
N ILE A 174 -16.63 -5.92 -4.99
CA ILE A 174 -15.71 -6.90 -5.57
C ILE A 174 -15.10 -6.28 -6.82
N TYR A 175 -13.80 -6.44 -6.98
CA TYR A 175 -13.11 -6.11 -8.23
C TYR A 175 -12.04 -7.17 -8.48
N ASP A 176 -12.25 -7.95 -9.53
CA ASP A 176 -11.42 -9.10 -9.89
C ASP A 176 -10.89 -8.96 -11.32
N VAL A 177 -9.66 -9.42 -11.53
CA VAL A 177 -9.05 -9.65 -12.85
C VAL A 177 -8.78 -11.14 -12.97
N VAL A 178 -9.39 -11.77 -13.98
CA VAL A 178 -9.28 -13.22 -14.22
C VAL A 178 -8.72 -13.44 -15.63
N PRO A 179 -7.40 -13.69 -15.75
CA PRO A 179 -6.80 -14.04 -17.04
C PRO A 179 -7.32 -15.39 -17.54
N PHE A 180 -7.70 -15.45 -18.82
CA PHE A 180 -8.12 -16.69 -19.46
C PHE A 180 -6.96 -17.32 -20.24
N GLU A 181 -6.57 -18.54 -19.88
CA GLU A 181 -5.56 -19.30 -20.62
C GLU A 181 -6.19 -20.14 -21.75
N GLY A 182 -5.52 -20.19 -22.91
CA GLY A 182 -5.92 -21.08 -24.01
C GLY A 182 -7.14 -20.61 -24.83
N ILE A 183 -7.64 -19.40 -24.60
CA ILE A 183 -8.74 -18.82 -25.36
C ILE A 183 -8.21 -18.12 -26.62
N SER A 184 -8.86 -18.37 -27.75
CA SER A 184 -8.45 -17.87 -29.07
C SER A 184 -9.08 -16.54 -29.46
N SER A 185 -10.18 -16.12 -28.80
CA SER A 185 -10.90 -14.89 -29.14
C SER A 185 -11.72 -14.35 -27.96
N VAL A 186 -11.71 -13.03 -27.80
CA VAL A 186 -12.58 -12.30 -26.86
C VAL A 186 -14.05 -12.55 -27.16
N LYS A 187 -14.42 -12.68 -28.45
CA LYS A 187 -15.80 -12.95 -28.86
C LYS A 187 -16.35 -14.26 -28.31
N LEU A 188 -15.50 -15.29 -28.19
CA LEU A 188 -15.89 -16.58 -27.61
C LEU A 188 -16.30 -16.41 -26.14
N VAL A 189 -15.52 -15.64 -25.38
CA VAL A 189 -15.82 -15.34 -23.96
C VAL A 189 -17.09 -14.50 -23.85
N PHE A 190 -17.22 -13.48 -24.70
CA PHE A 190 -18.41 -12.64 -24.76
C PHE A 190 -19.68 -13.47 -25.03
N ASP A 191 -19.64 -14.37 -26.01
CA ASP A 191 -20.79 -15.23 -26.34
C ASP A 191 -21.12 -16.21 -25.22
N ALA A 192 -20.11 -16.75 -24.54
CA ALA A 192 -20.32 -17.60 -23.37
C ALA A 192 -20.95 -16.83 -22.20
N LEU A 193 -20.52 -15.59 -21.95
CA LEU A 193 -21.11 -14.71 -20.93
C LEU A 193 -22.54 -14.29 -21.30
N GLN A 194 -22.79 -13.94 -22.56
CA GLN A 194 -24.14 -13.63 -23.05
C GLN A 194 -25.09 -14.81 -22.84
N TYR A 195 -24.63 -16.03 -23.15
CA TYR A 195 -25.39 -17.25 -22.88
C TYR A 195 -25.63 -17.46 -21.38
N TYR A 196 -24.60 -17.23 -20.55
CA TYR A 196 -24.72 -17.30 -19.09
C TYR A 196 -25.80 -16.36 -18.56
N PHE A 197 -25.77 -15.07 -18.91
CA PHE A 197 -26.75 -14.09 -18.42
C PHE A 197 -28.17 -14.36 -18.91
N SER A 198 -28.31 -14.88 -20.13
CA SER A 198 -29.61 -15.27 -20.69
C SER A 198 -30.26 -16.45 -19.95
N ASN A 199 -29.47 -17.26 -19.24
CA ASN A 199 -29.93 -18.45 -18.51
C ASN A 199 -29.50 -18.40 -17.02
N MET A 200 -29.38 -17.18 -16.47
CA MET A 200 -28.77 -16.98 -15.16
C MET A 200 -29.56 -17.68 -14.04
N GLU A 201 -30.88 -17.83 -14.16
CA GLU A 201 -31.72 -18.53 -13.18
C GLU A 201 -31.30 -19.99 -12.95
N ILE A 202 -30.86 -20.69 -14.01
CA ILE A 202 -30.36 -22.06 -13.91
C ILE A 202 -29.07 -22.06 -13.09
N ARG A 203 -28.17 -21.11 -13.39
CA ARG A 203 -26.87 -21.02 -12.73
C ARG A 203 -26.99 -20.62 -11.26
N VAL A 204 -27.88 -19.69 -10.93
CA VAL A 204 -28.19 -19.32 -9.54
C VAL A 204 -28.77 -20.52 -8.80
N THR A 205 -29.69 -21.27 -9.42
CA THR A 205 -30.24 -22.50 -8.83
C THR A 205 -29.16 -23.53 -8.52
N GLU A 206 -28.26 -23.79 -9.47
CA GLU A 206 -27.15 -24.73 -9.29
C GLU A 206 -26.16 -24.29 -8.20
N CYS A 207 -25.88 -22.98 -8.12
CA CYS A 207 -24.94 -22.43 -7.14
C CYS A 207 -25.49 -22.38 -5.72
N LEU A 208 -26.76 -21.99 -5.54
CA LEU A 208 -27.39 -21.92 -4.23
C LEU A 208 -27.91 -23.28 -3.74
N GLY A 209 -28.24 -24.18 -4.67
CA GLY A 209 -28.95 -25.44 -4.37
C GLY A 209 -30.45 -25.25 -4.14
N ASP A 210 -30.94 -24.01 -4.21
CA ASP A 210 -32.33 -23.61 -4.04
C ASP A 210 -32.94 -23.20 -5.40
N VAL A 211 -34.23 -23.48 -5.61
CA VAL A 211 -34.89 -23.19 -6.89
C VAL A 211 -34.96 -21.68 -7.12
N THR A 212 -34.48 -21.22 -8.28
CA THR A 212 -34.62 -19.84 -8.75
C THR A 212 -35.48 -19.79 -10.00
N ILE A 213 -36.49 -18.91 -10.00
CA ILE A 213 -37.44 -18.73 -11.09
C ILE A 213 -37.24 -17.36 -11.71
N ARG A 214 -37.23 -17.29 -13.04
CA ARG A 214 -37.31 -16.03 -13.79
C ARG A 214 -38.78 -15.60 -13.89
N GLU A 215 -39.12 -14.42 -13.37
CA GLU A 215 -40.50 -13.88 -13.34
C GLU A 215 -40.74 -12.78 -14.39
N ASP A 216 -39.72 -12.36 -15.14
CA ASP A 216 -39.88 -11.51 -16.32
C ASP A 216 -40.40 -12.30 -17.54
N ASP A 217 -40.81 -11.58 -18.59
CA ASP A 217 -41.34 -12.17 -19.82
C ASP A 217 -40.24 -12.64 -20.80
N GLY A 218 -38.96 -12.59 -20.39
CA GLY A 218 -37.80 -12.92 -21.21
C GLY A 218 -37.56 -11.95 -22.35
N SER A 219 -38.27 -10.82 -22.40
CA SER A 219 -38.11 -9.86 -23.49
C SER A 219 -36.75 -9.19 -23.42
N SER A 220 -36.13 -9.05 -24.59
CA SER A 220 -34.81 -8.46 -24.76
C SER A 220 -34.74 -7.75 -26.09
N GLU A 221 -34.02 -6.64 -26.09
CA GLU A 221 -33.58 -5.93 -27.28
C GLU A 221 -32.08 -6.22 -27.51
N PRO A 222 -31.52 -5.96 -28.70
CA PRO A 222 -30.11 -6.24 -28.98
C PRO A 222 -29.15 -5.63 -27.94
N GLY A 223 -28.56 -6.50 -27.11
CA GLY A 223 -27.62 -6.13 -26.05
C GLY A 223 -28.24 -5.35 -24.88
N ILE A 224 -29.54 -5.46 -24.65
CA ILE A 224 -30.16 -5.05 -23.39
C ILE A 224 -31.33 -5.96 -23.03
N SER A 225 -31.35 -6.44 -21.79
CA SER A 225 -32.42 -7.27 -21.24
C SER A 225 -32.76 -6.82 -19.84
N GLN A 226 -34.01 -7.05 -19.43
CA GLN A 226 -34.35 -7.04 -18.02
C GLN A 226 -34.31 -8.47 -17.49
N CYS A 227 -33.85 -8.63 -16.26
CA CYS A 227 -33.71 -9.90 -15.57
C CYS A 227 -34.35 -9.80 -14.19
N ARG A 228 -35.46 -10.50 -13.97
CA ARG A 228 -36.14 -10.60 -12.68
C ARG A 228 -36.14 -12.03 -12.19
N PHE A 229 -35.49 -12.26 -11.05
CA PHE A 229 -35.37 -13.58 -10.44
C PHE A 229 -35.96 -13.63 -9.05
N VAL A 230 -36.53 -14.78 -8.70
CA VAL A 230 -36.98 -15.11 -7.36
C VAL A 230 -36.41 -16.45 -6.92
N SER A 231 -35.60 -16.45 -5.86
CA SER A 231 -35.01 -17.65 -5.28
C SER A 231 -35.77 -18.11 -4.03
N TYR A 232 -36.11 -19.40 -4.01
CA TYR A 232 -36.85 -20.07 -2.95
C TYR A 232 -35.88 -20.73 -1.96
N LEU A 233 -35.36 -19.95 -1.03
CA LEU A 233 -34.39 -20.42 -0.04
C LEU A 233 -35.01 -21.46 0.91
N THR A 234 -34.44 -22.67 1.01
CA THR A 234 -34.99 -23.81 1.76
C THR A 234 -35.35 -23.51 3.24
N SER A 235 -34.72 -22.51 3.85
CA SER A 235 -34.98 -22.11 5.24
C SER A 235 -35.01 -20.59 5.46
N GLY A 236 -35.27 -19.83 4.39
CA GLY A 236 -35.18 -18.37 4.41
C GLY A 236 -36.40 -17.68 3.78
N PRO A 237 -36.42 -16.34 3.83
CA PRO A 237 -37.36 -15.55 3.04
C PRO A 237 -37.09 -15.73 1.54
N LEU A 238 -38.06 -15.39 0.71
CA LEU A 238 -37.87 -15.31 -0.74
C LEU A 238 -36.88 -14.20 -1.06
N LEU A 239 -35.93 -14.48 -1.94
CA LEU A 239 -34.95 -13.51 -2.41
C LEU A 239 -35.36 -13.03 -3.79
N GLU A 240 -35.42 -11.73 -4.01
CA GLU A 240 -35.74 -11.14 -5.31
C GLU A 240 -34.58 -10.28 -5.81
N THR A 241 -34.27 -10.42 -7.10
CA THR A 241 -33.38 -9.53 -7.85
C THR A 241 -34.14 -9.03 -9.07
N ASN A 242 -34.11 -7.72 -9.32
CA ASN A 242 -34.65 -7.11 -10.52
C ASN A 242 -33.61 -6.16 -11.08
N SER A 243 -33.00 -6.52 -12.20
CA SER A 243 -31.89 -5.80 -12.81
C SER A 243 -32.06 -5.66 -14.31
N ILE A 244 -31.35 -4.71 -14.89
CA ILE A 244 -31.13 -4.62 -16.33
C ILE A 244 -29.71 -5.06 -16.62
N ILE A 245 -29.51 -5.76 -17.73
CA ILE A 245 -28.19 -6.15 -18.21
C ILE A 245 -28.01 -5.52 -19.58
N CYS A 246 -27.00 -4.68 -19.72
CA CYS A 246 -26.58 -4.12 -20.99
C CYS A 246 -25.29 -4.79 -21.44
N SER A 247 -25.19 -5.11 -22.73
CA SER A 247 -23.99 -5.67 -23.33
C SER A 247 -23.65 -5.03 -24.66
N GLU A 248 -22.35 -4.96 -24.93
CA GLU A 248 -21.81 -4.52 -26.21
C GLU A 248 -20.50 -5.24 -26.50
N PHE A 249 -20.33 -5.62 -27.76
CA PHE A 249 -19.09 -6.17 -28.27
C PHE A 249 -18.63 -5.33 -29.46
N LYS A 250 -17.35 -4.97 -29.46
CA LYS A 250 -16.68 -4.25 -30.54
C LYS A 250 -15.48 -5.08 -30.99
N GLU A 251 -15.35 -5.28 -32.30
CA GLU A 251 -14.18 -5.97 -32.89
C GLU A 251 -12.89 -5.15 -32.78
N ALA A 252 -13.02 -3.83 -32.72
CA ALA A 252 -11.91 -2.90 -32.53
C ALA A 252 -12.37 -1.72 -31.67
N ASP A 253 -11.62 -1.44 -30.61
CA ASP A 253 -11.81 -0.30 -29.74
C ASP A 253 -10.45 0.33 -29.38
N ASP A 254 -10.22 1.56 -29.84
CA ASP A 254 -8.94 2.26 -29.62
C ASP A 254 -8.79 2.81 -28.20
N GLU A 255 -9.89 3.00 -27.47
CA GLU A 255 -9.88 3.69 -26.17
C GLU A 255 -9.69 2.73 -24.99
N TYR A 256 -10.25 1.52 -25.10
CA TYR A 256 -10.30 0.49 -24.06
C TYR A 256 -9.69 -0.83 -24.53
N GLY A 257 -9.56 -1.06 -25.83
CA GLY A 257 -9.08 -2.31 -26.41
C GLY A 257 -7.69 -2.25 -27.03
N ASP A 258 -7.00 -1.12 -26.94
CA ASP A 258 -5.73 -0.85 -27.63
C ASP A 258 -5.78 -1.22 -29.14
N GLY A 259 -6.93 -0.96 -29.78
CA GLY A 259 -7.23 -1.28 -31.18
C GLY A 259 -7.69 -2.72 -31.43
N GLY A 260 -7.81 -3.53 -30.37
CA GLY A 260 -8.31 -4.90 -30.40
C GLY A 260 -9.78 -5.04 -29.98
N PRO A 261 -10.31 -6.28 -29.97
CA PRO A 261 -11.69 -6.57 -29.63
C PRO A 261 -11.97 -6.42 -28.13
N VAL A 262 -13.12 -5.83 -27.79
CA VAL A 262 -13.59 -5.61 -26.42
C VAL A 262 -15.04 -6.04 -26.30
N GLY A 263 -15.34 -6.78 -25.23
CA GLY A 263 -16.70 -7.08 -24.81
C GLY A 263 -16.95 -6.49 -23.43
N ILE A 264 -18.10 -5.86 -23.24
CA ILE A 264 -18.53 -5.35 -21.94
C ILE A 264 -19.95 -5.81 -21.62
N PHE A 265 -20.15 -6.11 -20.34
CA PHE A 265 -21.45 -6.27 -19.69
C PHE A 265 -21.53 -5.29 -18.53
N THR A 266 -22.71 -4.74 -18.29
CA THR A 266 -23.04 -3.98 -17.09
C THR A 266 -24.42 -4.40 -16.62
N GLU A 267 -24.54 -4.59 -15.32
CA GLU A 267 -25.80 -4.89 -14.64
C GLU A 267 -26.11 -3.71 -13.71
N ASP A 268 -27.38 -3.33 -13.61
CA ASP A 268 -27.81 -2.37 -12.58
C ASP A 268 -29.23 -2.70 -12.14
N PHE A 269 -29.55 -2.46 -10.87
CA PHE A 269 -30.83 -2.81 -10.30
C PHE A 269 -31.93 -1.81 -10.68
N VAL A 270 -33.18 -2.27 -10.72
CA VAL A 270 -34.35 -1.45 -11.03
C VAL A 270 -34.94 -0.89 -9.73
N ASP A 271 -34.77 0.39 -9.43
CA ASP A 271 -35.29 0.99 -8.19
C ASP A 271 -36.81 0.84 -8.08
N GLN A 272 -37.52 1.18 -9.15
CA GLN A 272 -38.98 1.15 -9.21
C GLN A 272 -39.44 0.47 -10.49
N ASP A 273 -40.33 -0.51 -10.35
CA ASP A 273 -40.93 -1.23 -11.47
C ASP A 273 -42.43 -1.35 -11.26
N ASP A 274 -43.22 -0.56 -12.01
CA ASP A 274 -44.67 -0.54 -11.85
C ASP A 274 -45.33 -1.79 -12.43
N LEU A 275 -44.67 -2.48 -13.38
CA LEU A 275 -45.15 -3.75 -13.94
C LEU A 275 -44.90 -4.90 -12.96
N TYR A 276 -43.80 -4.81 -12.22
CA TYR A 276 -43.32 -5.82 -11.27
C TYR A 276 -42.94 -5.18 -9.93
N PRO A 277 -43.92 -4.68 -9.16
CA PRO A 277 -43.65 -3.95 -7.92
C PRO A 277 -42.95 -4.80 -6.88
N TYR A 278 -42.03 -4.18 -6.14
CA TYR A 278 -41.33 -4.81 -5.03
C TYR A 278 -42.20 -4.84 -3.77
N PHE A 279 -42.31 -6.01 -3.14
CA PHE A 279 -43.08 -6.23 -1.91
C PHE A 279 -42.16 -6.64 -0.75
N PRO A 280 -41.69 -5.70 0.09
CA PRO A 280 -40.70 -5.96 1.12
C PRO A 280 -41.17 -6.88 2.25
N GLU A 281 -42.48 -6.98 2.47
CA GLU A 281 -43.07 -7.90 3.46
C GLU A 281 -43.05 -9.36 2.99
N GLU A 282 -42.93 -9.59 1.68
CA GLU A 282 -42.96 -10.94 1.08
C GLU A 282 -41.57 -11.41 0.67
N ARG A 283 -40.68 -10.49 0.28
CA ARG A 283 -39.41 -10.79 -0.37
C ARG A 283 -38.29 -9.88 0.13
N ILE A 284 -37.12 -10.44 0.36
CA ILE A 284 -35.89 -9.68 0.56
C ILE A 284 -35.29 -9.36 -0.81
N ARG A 285 -34.92 -8.10 -1.01
CA ARG A 285 -34.29 -7.63 -2.24
C ARG A 285 -32.77 -7.82 -2.18
N GLN A 286 -32.20 -8.37 -3.24
CA GLN A 286 -30.76 -8.39 -3.50
C GLN A 286 -30.47 -7.58 -4.76
N ASP A 287 -29.81 -6.44 -4.55
CA ASP A 287 -29.39 -5.54 -5.61
C ASP A 287 -27.96 -5.81 -6.05
N VAL A 288 -27.72 -5.71 -7.36
CA VAL A 288 -26.43 -5.93 -8.02
C VAL A 288 -26.18 -4.78 -8.98
N SER A 289 -24.99 -4.18 -8.92
CA SER A 289 -24.50 -3.08 -9.76
C SER A 289 -22.99 -3.13 -9.91
#